data_AF-A0A954S2E2-F1
#
_entry.id   AF-A0A954S2E2-F1
#
_cell.length_a   1.000
_cell.length_b   1.000
_cell.length_c   1.000
_cell.angle_alpha   90.00
_cell.angle_beta   90.00
_cell.angle_gamma   90.00
#
_symmetry.space_group_name_H-M   'P 1'
#
loop_
_entity.id
_entity.type
_entity.pdbx_description
1 polymer ?
#
loop_
_entity_poly.entity_id
_entity_poly.type
_entity_poly.pdbx_seq_one_letter_code
_entity_poly.pdbx_strand_id
1 'polypeptide(L)'
;GAWSFEDAILATRARCESIDNCTQNPGTLVSTSAPADVVEGLCQQIPGVAISHRNTPEQTVAGGEDEAVSRLAEAVIKQGYQAKILDVPAAFHTQLMEPVKKPFGKALEQIPLSPPQVPVLSSVTNRYVSDPQNIRENLVVQMTQPVEYVGLTQRLHADGFNVLVEVGPRQVLTGLHQRILPNGKLVTVSCDHPKRSGLQQLLAAKACLEVTGALDPKSETSLLRLSSESNGQIRNETPLPAQEPIEEYEDLHVLRLSGTPYEIGFQHGQAQKEQIRTVLRRYADLAGSRWDRLRDMESLVAHAEAFFGPEDLEEMRGIAKGADVTYGSVVSHNLRLYLDAGAGGLHFAITAQLNHENGLLHAANEELQLGLGVRDCLERVIEVRKPDTGFASVTFGVAGQVGSLNGINAKGLAISTAALLDIPKADQASTGKLPIIVVKHLLEQAADIDAAVAMIRQLPKAGAFSLCLSHHLSDRLCYVEFDGKDLKVLPTAPAVISANHRLMRTFASEIPAASQYRLNRLRDLLGGDPPHDVTSEQAQSVLRDRFDPRKKREAASPNVNTVRRVDNQISIIFQPGRGNLWVT
;
A
#
# COMPACT_ATOMS: atom_id res chain seq x y z
N GLY A 1 -21.75 -9.58 -16.32
CA GLY A 1 -21.72 -8.30 -17.05
C GLY A 1 -21.22 -8.54 -18.46
N ALA A 2 -20.77 -7.50 -19.17
CA ALA A 2 -20.13 -7.65 -20.49
C ALA A 2 -18.76 -8.36 -20.40
N TRP A 3 -18.08 -8.21 -19.27
CA TRP A 3 -16.84 -8.91 -18.91
C TRP A 3 -17.05 -9.92 -17.79
N SER A 4 -16.18 -10.93 -17.75
CA SER A 4 -15.89 -11.66 -16.51
C SER A 4 -15.15 -10.73 -15.53
N PHE A 5 -15.05 -11.12 -14.25
CA PHE A 5 -14.32 -10.32 -13.27
C PHE A 5 -12.81 -10.23 -13.61
N GLU A 6 -12.22 -11.35 -14.05
CA GLU A 6 -10.82 -11.40 -14.48
C GLU A 6 -10.56 -10.51 -15.69
N ASP A 7 -11.42 -10.59 -16.72
CA ASP A 7 -11.31 -9.75 -17.92
C ASP A 7 -11.43 -8.26 -17.60
N ALA A 8 -12.31 -7.89 -16.66
CA ALA A 8 -12.45 -6.51 -16.21
C ALA A 8 -11.17 -6.00 -15.51
N ILE A 9 -10.49 -6.85 -14.72
CA ILE A 9 -9.19 -6.53 -14.13
C ILE A 9 -8.12 -6.38 -15.21
N LEU A 10 -8.07 -7.29 -16.18
CA LEU A 10 -7.12 -7.23 -17.29
C LEU A 10 -7.31 -5.97 -18.13
N ALA A 11 -8.56 -5.60 -18.43
CA ALA A 11 -8.88 -4.38 -19.17
C ALA A 11 -8.47 -3.12 -18.38
N THR A 12 -8.72 -3.12 -17.07
CA THR A 12 -8.31 -2.03 -16.18
C THR A 12 -6.79 -1.89 -16.11
N ARG A 13 -6.07 -3.01 -15.95
CA ARG A 13 -4.62 -3.06 -15.95
C ARG A 13 -4.05 -2.55 -17.28
N ALA A 14 -4.56 -3.06 -18.40
CA ALA A 14 -4.13 -2.64 -19.72
C ALA A 14 -4.33 -1.14 -19.94
N ARG A 15 -5.43 -0.58 -19.43
CA ARG A 15 -5.67 0.86 -19.42
C ARG A 15 -4.57 1.59 -18.65
N CYS A 16 -4.32 1.20 -17.39
CA CYS A 16 -3.31 1.85 -16.55
C CYS A 16 -1.90 1.76 -17.15
N GLU A 17 -1.48 0.57 -17.59
CA GLU A 17 -0.17 0.37 -18.23
C GLU A 17 -0.02 1.20 -19.50
N SER A 18 -1.07 1.29 -20.32
CA SER A 18 -1.04 2.13 -21.53
C SER A 18 -0.88 3.60 -21.20
N ILE A 19 -1.47 4.07 -20.10
CA ILE A 19 -1.33 5.45 -19.63
C ILE A 19 0.10 5.68 -19.14
N ASP A 20 0.57 4.84 -18.21
CA ASP A 20 1.89 4.96 -17.58
C ASP A 20 3.04 4.93 -18.59
N ASN A 21 2.91 4.12 -19.65
CA ASN A 21 3.93 3.95 -20.68
C ASN A 21 3.95 5.08 -21.72
N CYS A 22 2.84 5.82 -21.88
CA CYS A 22 2.68 6.81 -22.95
C CYS A 22 2.68 8.26 -22.47
N THR A 23 2.48 8.51 -21.17
CA THR A 23 2.57 9.86 -20.59
C THR A 23 4.03 10.22 -20.30
N GLN A 24 4.79 10.48 -21.36
CA GLN A 24 6.13 11.09 -21.25
C GLN A 24 6.06 12.61 -21.06
N ASN A 25 4.93 13.23 -21.42
CA ASN A 25 4.68 14.66 -21.25
C ASN A 25 3.86 14.92 -19.98
N PRO A 26 4.30 15.84 -19.10
CA PRO A 26 3.58 16.18 -17.88
C PRO A 26 2.29 16.95 -18.22
N GLY A 27 1.17 16.47 -17.69
CA GLY A 27 -0.12 17.14 -17.82
C GLY A 27 -1.05 16.77 -16.68
N THR A 28 -2.00 17.65 -16.40
CA THR A 28 -2.91 17.53 -15.27
C THR A 28 -4.31 18.05 -15.62
N LEU A 29 -5.22 18.01 -14.64
CA LEU A 29 -6.57 18.53 -14.74
C LEU A 29 -6.79 19.66 -13.72
N VAL A 30 -7.69 20.59 -14.04
CA VAL A 30 -8.22 21.61 -13.13
C VAL A 30 -9.74 21.50 -13.08
N SER A 31 -10.29 21.32 -11.88
CA SER A 31 -11.72 21.43 -11.62
C SER A 31 -12.08 22.88 -11.31
N THR A 32 -13.10 23.41 -11.96
CA THR A 32 -13.56 24.79 -11.79
C THR A 32 -15.00 24.84 -11.30
N SER A 33 -15.39 25.93 -10.64
CA SER A 33 -16.80 26.24 -10.38
C SER A 33 -17.45 27.08 -11.49
N ALA A 34 -16.81 27.13 -12.68
CA ALA A 34 -17.26 27.92 -13.81
C ALA A 34 -18.14 27.08 -14.76
N PRO A 35 -19.15 27.69 -15.40
CA PRO A 35 -19.92 27.04 -16.43
C PRO A 35 -19.08 26.78 -17.68
N ALA A 36 -19.56 25.85 -18.49
CA ALA A 36 -18.89 25.32 -19.67
C ALA A 36 -18.46 26.41 -20.67
N ASP A 37 -19.35 27.34 -20.99
CA ASP A 37 -19.15 28.43 -21.94
C ASP A 37 -18.01 29.37 -21.51
N VAL A 38 -17.91 29.68 -20.22
CA VAL A 38 -16.81 30.48 -19.66
C VAL A 38 -15.48 29.76 -19.83
N VAL A 39 -15.41 28.46 -19.49
CA VAL A 39 -14.17 27.68 -19.59
C VAL A 39 -13.76 27.47 -21.05
N GLU A 40 -14.70 27.24 -21.96
CA GLU A 40 -14.43 27.17 -23.41
C GLU A 40 -13.80 28.45 -23.94
N GLY A 41 -14.37 29.61 -23.58
CA GLY A 41 -13.83 30.91 -24.00
C GLY A 41 -12.41 31.14 -23.50
N LEU A 42 -12.07 30.66 -22.31
CA LEU A 42 -10.71 30.73 -21.77
C LEU A 42 -9.76 29.72 -22.44
N CYS A 43 -10.21 28.49 -22.71
CA CYS A 43 -9.42 27.49 -23.43
C CYS A 43 -9.06 27.94 -24.85
N GLN A 44 -9.92 28.71 -25.52
CA GLN A 44 -9.59 29.29 -26.84
C GLN A 44 -8.45 30.32 -26.78
N GLN A 45 -8.24 30.97 -25.63
CA GLN A 45 -7.21 31.98 -25.41
C GLN A 45 -5.89 31.39 -24.89
N ILE A 46 -5.93 30.17 -24.34
CA ILE A 46 -4.80 29.51 -23.70
C ILE A 46 -4.49 28.22 -24.46
N PRO A 47 -3.48 28.22 -25.35
CA PRO A 47 -3.07 27.01 -26.04
C PRO A 47 -2.61 25.91 -25.06
N GLY A 48 -2.85 24.66 -25.41
CA GLY A 48 -2.40 23.50 -24.63
C GLY A 48 -3.35 23.07 -23.51
N VAL A 49 -4.57 23.63 -23.43
CA VAL A 49 -5.62 23.20 -22.51
C VAL A 49 -6.96 23.04 -23.23
N ALA A 50 -7.75 22.05 -22.82
CA ALA A 50 -9.08 21.78 -23.36
C ALA A 50 -10.02 21.29 -22.26
N ILE A 51 -11.33 21.36 -22.50
CA ILE A 51 -12.31 20.75 -21.60
C ILE A 51 -12.12 19.24 -21.57
N SER A 52 -12.20 18.68 -20.38
CA SER A 52 -12.05 17.27 -20.06
C SER A 52 -13.37 16.68 -19.53
N HIS A 53 -14.11 17.43 -18.70
CA HIS A 53 -15.42 17.00 -18.21
C HIS A 53 -16.41 18.15 -18.06
N ARG A 54 -17.68 17.88 -18.35
CA ARG A 54 -18.82 18.74 -17.98
C ARG A 54 -19.64 18.04 -16.91
N ASN A 55 -19.27 18.30 -15.66
CA ASN A 55 -19.76 17.54 -14.51
C ASN A 55 -21.12 18.06 -14.01
N THR A 56 -21.29 19.37 -13.92
CA THR A 56 -22.57 20.03 -13.56
C THR A 56 -22.69 21.36 -14.33
N PRO A 57 -23.86 22.02 -14.33
CA PRO A 57 -23.99 23.33 -14.98
C PRO A 57 -22.97 24.37 -14.47
N GLU A 58 -22.58 24.28 -13.20
CA GLU A 58 -21.59 25.17 -12.54
C GLU A 58 -20.26 24.46 -12.22
N GLN A 59 -19.93 23.35 -12.90
CA GLN A 59 -18.64 22.69 -12.70
C GLN A 59 -18.12 22.07 -13.99
N THR A 60 -17.02 22.64 -14.46
CA THR A 60 -16.29 22.19 -15.64
C THR A 60 -14.86 21.82 -15.27
N VAL A 61 -14.38 20.70 -15.78
CA VAL A 61 -12.99 20.26 -15.64
C VAL A 61 -12.28 20.47 -16.97
N ALA A 62 -11.11 21.09 -16.93
CA ALA A 62 -10.24 21.23 -18.08
C ALA A 62 -8.90 20.54 -17.83
N GLY A 63 -8.18 20.18 -18.88
CA GLY A 63 -6.94 19.44 -18.83
C GLY A 63 -5.96 19.85 -19.91
N GLY A 64 -4.68 19.73 -19.60
CA GLY A 64 -3.62 20.18 -20.49
C GLY A 64 -2.24 20.01 -19.89
N GLU A 65 -1.26 20.65 -20.51
CA GLU A 65 0.09 20.78 -19.96
C GLU A 65 0.06 21.55 -18.63
N ASP A 66 0.92 21.20 -17.68
CA ASP A 66 0.89 21.76 -16.32
C ASP A 66 0.90 23.30 -16.28
N GLU A 67 1.69 23.94 -17.15
CA GLU A 67 1.76 25.40 -17.26
C GLU A 67 0.47 26.00 -17.84
N ALA A 68 -0.09 25.39 -18.89
CA ALA A 68 -1.34 25.82 -19.49
C ALA A 68 -2.52 25.70 -18.51
N VAL A 69 -2.56 24.60 -17.75
CA VAL A 69 -3.57 24.38 -16.69
C VAL A 69 -3.44 25.42 -15.58
N SER A 70 -2.21 25.76 -15.18
CA SER A 70 -1.95 26.80 -14.17
C SER A 70 -2.45 28.17 -14.63
N ARG A 71 -2.16 28.56 -15.88
CA ARG A 71 -2.66 29.81 -16.47
C ARG A 71 -4.19 29.83 -16.58
N LEU A 72 -4.81 28.70 -16.94
CA LEU A 72 -6.26 28.59 -16.97
C LEU A 72 -6.86 28.76 -15.57
N ALA A 73 -6.29 28.13 -14.55
CA ALA A 73 -6.74 28.26 -13.17
C ALA A 73 -6.73 29.73 -12.70
N GLU A 74 -5.64 30.47 -12.99
CA GLU A 74 -5.56 31.89 -12.70
C GLU A 74 -6.61 32.72 -13.44
N ALA A 75 -6.83 32.43 -14.72
CA ALA A 75 -7.82 33.14 -15.53
C ALA A 75 -9.25 32.91 -15.03
N VAL A 76 -9.58 31.67 -14.63
CA VAL A 76 -10.86 31.31 -14.00
C VAL A 76 -11.06 32.06 -12.68
N ILE A 77 -10.02 32.15 -11.84
CA ILE A 77 -10.06 32.90 -10.57
C ILE A 77 -10.27 34.40 -10.81
N LYS A 78 -9.61 34.98 -11.83
CA LYS A 78 -9.81 36.38 -12.21
C LYS A 78 -11.24 36.69 -12.68
N GLN A 79 -11.96 35.69 -13.20
CA GLN A 79 -13.38 35.78 -13.57
C GLN A 79 -14.34 35.58 -12.37
N GLY A 80 -13.81 35.39 -11.15
CA GLY A 80 -14.61 35.25 -9.92
C GLY A 80 -15.03 33.82 -9.58
N TYR A 81 -14.50 32.81 -10.27
CA TYR A 81 -14.80 31.39 -10.02
C TYR A 81 -13.68 30.71 -9.22
N GLN A 82 -13.99 29.56 -8.61
CA GLN A 82 -12.99 28.73 -7.95
C GLN A 82 -12.30 27.81 -8.96
N ALA A 83 -11.01 27.55 -8.75
CA ALA A 83 -10.23 26.59 -9.53
C ALA A 83 -9.37 25.73 -8.59
N LYS A 84 -9.34 24.42 -8.85
CA LYS A 84 -8.54 23.44 -8.10
C LYS A 84 -7.85 22.48 -9.05
N ILE A 85 -6.53 22.53 -9.08
CA ILE A 85 -5.71 21.55 -9.80
C ILE A 85 -5.89 20.17 -9.12
N LEU A 86 -6.16 19.16 -9.92
CA LEU A 86 -6.42 17.79 -9.47
C LEU A 86 -5.10 17.01 -9.41
N ASP A 87 -4.95 16.16 -8.39
CA ASP A 87 -3.78 15.28 -8.31
C ASP A 87 -4.01 14.00 -9.10
N VAL A 88 -3.85 14.12 -10.42
CA VAL A 88 -3.97 13.02 -11.38
C VAL A 88 -2.65 12.83 -12.14
N PRO A 89 -2.36 11.62 -12.64
CA PRO A 89 -1.11 11.35 -13.35
C PRO A 89 -1.09 11.88 -14.79
N ALA A 90 -2.23 12.29 -15.34
CA ALA A 90 -2.35 12.77 -16.71
C ALA A 90 -3.56 13.70 -16.90
N ALA A 91 -3.54 14.47 -17.99
CA ALA A 91 -4.67 15.25 -18.46
C ALA A 91 -5.71 14.34 -19.17
N PHE A 92 -6.42 13.52 -18.41
CA PHE A 92 -7.40 12.57 -18.93
C PHE A 92 -8.48 13.25 -19.80
N HIS A 93 -9.01 12.53 -20.79
CA HIS A 93 -10.10 13.03 -21.65
C HIS A 93 -9.70 14.28 -22.46
N THR A 94 -8.41 14.39 -22.82
CA THR A 94 -7.87 15.46 -23.66
C THR A 94 -6.98 14.87 -24.76
N GLN A 95 -6.57 15.70 -25.73
CA GLN A 95 -5.69 15.29 -26.82
C GLN A 95 -4.31 14.78 -26.36
N LEU A 96 -3.87 15.13 -25.14
CA LEU A 96 -2.63 14.59 -24.56
C LEU A 96 -2.68 13.07 -24.34
N MET A 97 -3.88 12.47 -24.35
CA MET A 97 -4.07 11.03 -24.23
C MET A 97 -4.06 10.28 -25.58
N GLU A 98 -3.86 10.97 -26.71
CA GLU A 98 -3.86 10.35 -28.04
C GLU A 98 -2.86 9.18 -28.18
N PRO A 99 -1.62 9.27 -27.61
CA PRO A 99 -0.67 8.16 -27.66
C PRO A 99 -1.18 6.87 -26.98
N VAL A 100 -2.12 6.98 -26.03
CA VAL A 100 -2.67 5.84 -25.26
C VAL A 100 -3.66 5.01 -26.08
N LYS A 101 -4.33 5.61 -27.08
CA LYS A 101 -5.44 4.96 -27.80
C LYS A 101 -5.02 3.69 -28.52
N LYS A 102 -3.88 3.70 -29.22
CA LYS A 102 -3.41 2.55 -30.00
C LYS A 102 -2.99 1.37 -29.11
N PRO A 103 -2.14 1.54 -28.07
CA PRO A 103 -1.83 0.47 -27.12
C PRO A 103 -3.08 -0.08 -26.42
N PHE A 104 -3.95 0.81 -25.93
CA PHE A 104 -5.15 0.39 -25.21
C PHE A 104 -6.15 -0.35 -26.10
N GLY A 105 -6.37 0.13 -27.33
CA GLY A 105 -7.24 -0.53 -28.31
C GLY A 105 -6.76 -1.94 -28.64
N LYS A 106 -5.45 -2.11 -28.89
CA LYS A 106 -4.85 -3.44 -29.11
C LYS A 106 -5.03 -4.37 -27.93
N ALA A 107 -4.87 -3.86 -26.70
CA ALA A 107 -5.05 -4.67 -25.51
C ALA A 107 -6.52 -5.07 -25.34
N LEU A 108 -7.46 -4.15 -25.58
CA LEU A 108 -8.88 -4.44 -25.54
C LEU A 108 -9.22 -5.56 -26.52
N GLU A 109 -8.78 -5.51 -27.78
CA GLU A 109 -9.01 -6.55 -28.81
C GLU A 109 -8.72 -7.99 -28.34
N GLN A 110 -7.75 -8.17 -27.44
CA GLN A 110 -7.37 -9.48 -26.90
C GLN A 110 -8.24 -9.95 -25.72
N ILE A 111 -9.04 -9.07 -25.14
CA ILE A 111 -9.88 -9.36 -23.98
C ILE A 111 -11.29 -9.67 -24.47
N PRO A 112 -11.85 -10.86 -24.20
CA PRO A 112 -13.22 -11.21 -24.58
C PRO A 112 -14.23 -10.19 -24.04
N LEU A 113 -15.26 -9.83 -24.80
CA LEU A 113 -16.33 -8.93 -24.37
C LEU A 113 -17.65 -9.44 -24.93
N SER A 114 -18.59 -9.73 -24.05
CA SER A 114 -19.94 -10.19 -24.41
C SER A 114 -20.92 -9.01 -24.45
N PRO A 115 -22.01 -9.09 -25.23
CA PRO A 115 -23.08 -8.11 -25.15
C PRO A 115 -23.62 -8.02 -23.70
N PRO A 116 -23.75 -6.82 -23.11
CA PRO A 116 -24.29 -6.69 -21.78
C PRO A 116 -25.80 -6.95 -21.77
N GLN A 117 -26.30 -7.51 -20.67
CA GLN A 117 -27.75 -7.69 -20.45
C GLN A 117 -28.48 -6.35 -20.24
N VAL A 118 -27.76 -5.36 -19.69
CA VAL A 118 -28.24 -3.98 -19.52
C VAL A 118 -27.38 -3.07 -20.41
N PRO A 119 -27.97 -2.35 -21.39
CA PRO A 119 -27.22 -1.45 -22.24
C PRO A 119 -26.44 -0.39 -21.44
N VAL A 120 -25.24 -0.05 -21.90
CA VAL A 120 -24.41 1.00 -21.27
C VAL A 120 -24.72 2.33 -21.94
N LEU A 121 -25.02 3.38 -21.17
CA LEU A 121 -25.12 4.73 -21.71
C LEU A 121 -23.71 5.31 -21.91
N SER A 122 -23.30 5.50 -23.16
CA SER A 122 -21.95 5.95 -23.50
C SER A 122 -21.73 7.43 -23.19
N SER A 123 -20.66 7.76 -22.46
CA SER A 123 -20.24 9.15 -22.18
C SER A 123 -19.71 9.90 -23.40
N VAL A 124 -19.48 9.20 -24.51
CA VAL A 124 -18.97 9.79 -25.76
C VAL A 124 -20.14 10.18 -26.67
N THR A 125 -21.16 9.32 -26.78
CA THR A 125 -22.24 9.49 -27.76
C THR A 125 -23.59 9.85 -27.14
N ASN A 126 -23.72 9.77 -25.82
CA ASN A 126 -24.98 9.89 -25.07
C ASN A 126 -26.10 8.96 -25.62
N ARG A 127 -25.70 7.75 -26.02
CA ARG A 127 -26.58 6.69 -26.54
C ARG A 127 -26.33 5.38 -25.80
N TYR A 128 -27.38 4.59 -25.63
CA TYR A 128 -27.26 3.22 -25.13
C TYR A 128 -26.54 2.37 -26.16
N VAL A 129 -25.51 1.66 -25.72
CA VAL A 129 -24.73 0.72 -26.53
C VAL A 129 -24.76 -0.67 -25.88
N SER A 130 -24.96 -1.69 -26.72
CA SER A 130 -24.93 -3.11 -26.31
C SER A 130 -24.05 -3.95 -27.23
N ASP A 131 -23.73 -3.43 -28.42
CA ASP A 131 -22.79 -4.08 -29.32
C ASP A 131 -21.36 -4.02 -28.73
N PRO A 132 -20.67 -5.16 -28.55
CA PRO A 132 -19.31 -5.20 -28.00
C PRO A 132 -18.31 -4.36 -28.79
N GLN A 133 -18.44 -4.28 -30.11
CA GLN A 133 -17.52 -3.51 -30.95
C GLN A 133 -17.69 -2.01 -30.69
N ASN A 134 -18.92 -1.51 -30.65
CA ASN A 134 -19.19 -0.12 -30.29
C ASN A 134 -18.74 0.22 -28.85
N ILE A 135 -18.85 -0.72 -27.91
CA ILE A 135 -18.34 -0.53 -26.54
C ILE A 135 -16.82 -0.35 -26.54
N ARG A 136 -16.08 -1.21 -27.25
CA ARG A 136 -14.61 -1.10 -27.40
C ARG A 136 -14.20 0.22 -28.02
N GLU A 137 -14.84 0.59 -29.12
CA GLU A 137 -14.58 1.85 -29.83
C GLU A 137 -14.83 3.05 -28.90
N ASN A 138 -15.94 3.05 -28.17
CA ASN A 138 -16.23 4.10 -27.20
C ASN A 138 -15.18 4.18 -26.10
N LEU A 139 -14.71 3.06 -25.54
CA LEU A 139 -13.67 3.04 -24.51
C LEU A 139 -12.35 3.66 -24.99
N VAL A 140 -11.98 3.44 -26.25
CA VAL A 140 -10.78 4.02 -26.87
C VAL A 140 -11.00 5.50 -27.16
N VAL A 141 -12.10 5.87 -27.81
CA VAL A 141 -12.42 7.26 -28.17
C VAL A 141 -12.54 8.14 -26.92
N GLN A 142 -13.13 7.60 -25.83
CA GLN A 142 -13.28 8.30 -24.56
C GLN A 142 -11.93 8.80 -24.01
N MET A 143 -10.80 8.19 -24.33
CA MET A 143 -9.50 8.63 -23.85
C MET A 143 -9.18 10.08 -24.21
N THR A 144 -9.63 10.55 -25.38
CA THR A 144 -9.34 11.90 -25.89
C THR A 144 -10.58 12.77 -26.09
N GLN A 145 -11.76 12.27 -25.70
CA GLN A 145 -13.01 13.02 -25.77
C GLN A 145 -13.48 13.44 -24.37
N PRO A 146 -14.03 14.66 -24.23
CA PRO A 146 -14.59 15.12 -22.97
C PRO A 146 -15.71 14.21 -22.46
N VAL A 147 -15.84 14.12 -21.14
CA VAL A 147 -16.95 13.40 -20.50
C VAL A 147 -18.16 14.33 -20.34
N GLU A 148 -19.22 14.04 -21.09
CA GLU A 148 -20.46 14.84 -21.13
C GLU A 148 -21.46 14.41 -20.05
N TYR A 149 -21.08 14.53 -18.77
CA TYR A 149 -21.81 13.94 -17.65
C TYR A 149 -23.19 14.57 -17.38
N VAL A 150 -23.32 15.89 -17.58
CA VAL A 150 -24.61 16.59 -17.53
C VAL A 150 -25.60 15.94 -18.51
N GLY A 151 -25.18 15.73 -19.76
CA GLY A 151 -26.01 15.15 -20.81
C GLY A 151 -26.42 13.71 -20.50
N LEU A 152 -25.53 12.92 -19.88
CA LEU A 152 -25.84 11.55 -19.44
C LEU A 152 -26.92 11.52 -18.36
N THR A 153 -26.77 12.36 -17.34
CA THR A 153 -27.69 12.39 -16.19
C THR A 153 -29.07 12.88 -16.64
N GLN A 154 -29.13 13.93 -17.46
CA GLN A 154 -30.37 14.44 -18.04
C GLN A 154 -31.05 13.39 -18.92
N ARG A 155 -30.26 12.63 -19.70
CA ARG A 155 -30.80 11.55 -20.54
C ARG A 155 -31.43 10.44 -19.71
N LEU A 156 -30.74 9.94 -18.70
CA LEU A 156 -31.28 8.92 -17.78
C LEU A 156 -32.60 9.39 -17.15
N HIS A 157 -32.65 10.64 -16.68
CA HIS A 157 -33.87 11.18 -16.09
C HIS A 157 -35.02 11.31 -17.10
N ALA A 158 -34.74 11.79 -18.31
CA ALA A 158 -35.72 11.91 -19.38
C ALA A 158 -36.27 10.55 -19.84
N ASP A 159 -35.45 9.50 -19.79
CA ASP A 159 -35.85 8.12 -20.09
C ASP A 159 -36.64 7.47 -18.94
N GLY A 160 -36.88 8.18 -17.83
CA GLY A 160 -37.73 7.74 -16.72
C GLY A 160 -37.00 7.11 -15.54
N PHE A 161 -35.66 7.07 -15.54
CA PHE A 161 -34.89 6.59 -14.40
C PHE A 161 -34.93 7.61 -13.25
N ASN A 162 -35.36 7.16 -12.07
CA ASN A 162 -35.56 7.98 -10.88
C ASN A 162 -34.74 7.49 -9.66
N VAL A 163 -33.98 6.39 -9.81
CA VAL A 163 -33.04 5.88 -8.81
C VAL A 163 -31.67 5.70 -9.47
N LEU A 164 -30.63 6.33 -8.93
CA LEU A 164 -29.25 6.20 -9.39
C LEU A 164 -28.35 5.69 -8.26
N VAL A 165 -27.68 4.57 -8.52
CA VAL A 165 -26.74 3.94 -7.59
C VAL A 165 -25.30 4.22 -8.05
N GLU A 166 -24.52 4.91 -7.22
CA GLU A 166 -23.09 5.12 -7.41
C GLU A 166 -22.31 3.94 -6.83
N VAL A 167 -21.70 3.17 -7.72
CA VAL A 167 -20.77 2.09 -7.37
C VAL A 167 -19.36 2.56 -7.68
N GLY A 168 -18.64 2.99 -6.65
CA GLY A 168 -17.31 3.57 -6.78
C GLY A 168 -16.91 4.27 -5.49
N PRO A 169 -15.64 4.67 -5.37
CA PRO A 169 -15.15 5.23 -4.12
C PRO A 169 -15.79 6.58 -3.81
N ARG A 170 -16.11 6.83 -2.54
CA ARG A 170 -16.75 8.07 -2.05
C ARG A 170 -18.18 8.26 -2.59
N GLN A 171 -18.58 9.52 -2.76
CA GLN A 171 -19.95 9.92 -3.13
C GLN A 171 -19.96 11.08 -4.13
N VAL A 172 -18.99 11.08 -5.05
CA VAL A 172 -18.78 12.21 -5.96
C VAL A 172 -19.98 12.30 -6.91
N LEU A 173 -20.34 11.20 -7.57
CA LEU A 173 -21.40 11.16 -8.57
C LEU A 173 -22.76 11.47 -7.96
N THR A 174 -23.02 10.98 -6.74
CA THR A 174 -24.21 11.30 -5.94
C THR A 174 -24.38 12.81 -5.78
N GLY A 175 -23.30 13.53 -5.45
CA GLY A 175 -23.31 14.99 -5.35
C GLY A 175 -23.49 15.69 -6.70
N LEU A 176 -22.92 15.14 -7.79
CA LEU A 176 -23.11 15.68 -9.14
C LEU A 176 -24.57 15.56 -9.59
N HIS A 177 -25.18 14.38 -9.44
CA HIS A 177 -26.57 14.12 -9.80
C HIS A 177 -27.54 15.13 -9.17
N GLN A 178 -27.38 15.40 -7.86
CA GLN A 178 -28.22 16.36 -7.13
C GLN A 178 -28.08 17.79 -7.64
N ARG A 179 -26.91 18.18 -8.14
CA ARG A 179 -26.67 19.50 -8.74
C ARG A 179 -27.17 19.61 -10.17
N ILE A 180 -27.15 18.52 -10.94
CA ILE A 180 -27.68 18.50 -12.31
C ILE A 180 -29.21 18.52 -12.30
N LEU A 181 -29.83 17.83 -11.34
CA LEU A 181 -31.28 17.67 -11.22
C LEU A 181 -31.79 18.09 -9.82
N PRO A 182 -31.65 19.37 -9.43
CA PRO A 182 -31.96 19.84 -8.07
C PRO A 182 -33.44 19.72 -7.68
N ASN A 183 -34.33 19.74 -8.67
CA ASN A 183 -35.79 19.65 -8.48
C ASN A 183 -36.39 18.34 -9.01
N GLY A 184 -35.54 17.37 -9.41
CA GLY A 184 -35.99 16.07 -9.89
C GLY A 184 -36.44 15.18 -8.75
N LYS A 185 -37.46 14.33 -8.97
CA LYS A 185 -37.75 13.20 -8.07
C LYS A 185 -36.68 12.11 -8.26
N LEU A 186 -35.45 12.41 -7.89
CA LEU A 186 -34.28 11.55 -8.08
C LEU A 186 -33.77 11.06 -6.73
N VAL A 187 -33.76 9.75 -6.54
CA VAL A 187 -33.12 9.10 -5.40
C VAL A 187 -31.70 8.73 -5.80
N THR A 188 -30.71 9.21 -5.06
CA THR A 188 -29.31 8.91 -5.29
C THR A 188 -28.74 8.12 -4.11
N VAL A 189 -27.99 7.05 -4.41
CA VAL A 189 -27.43 6.13 -3.41
C VAL A 189 -25.94 5.96 -3.66
N SER A 190 -25.10 6.31 -2.70
CA SER A 190 -23.66 6.00 -2.72
C SER A 190 -23.38 4.72 -1.94
N CYS A 191 -22.55 3.85 -2.52
CA CYS A 191 -22.10 2.60 -1.92
C CYS A 191 -20.73 2.68 -1.21
N ASP A 192 -20.09 3.86 -1.14
CA ASP A 192 -18.80 4.04 -0.45
C ASP A 192 -18.65 5.40 0.29
N HIS A 193 -19.43 5.62 1.36
CA HIS A 193 -19.31 6.77 2.24
C HIS A 193 -18.15 6.60 3.25
N PRO A 194 -17.15 7.50 3.29
CA PRO A 194 -15.92 7.34 4.07
C PRO A 194 -16.10 7.34 5.60
N LYS A 195 -17.28 7.73 6.09
CA LYS A 195 -17.63 7.73 7.53
C LYS A 195 -18.56 6.58 7.96
N ARG A 196 -18.78 5.57 7.11
CA ARG A 196 -19.72 4.46 7.37
C ARG A 196 -19.07 3.12 7.08
N SER A 197 -19.39 2.09 7.86
CA SER A 197 -18.89 0.73 7.60
C SER A 197 -19.52 0.14 6.32
N GLY A 198 -18.82 -0.78 5.65
CA GLY A 198 -19.33 -1.40 4.42
C GLY A 198 -20.69 -2.06 4.60
N LEU A 199 -20.92 -2.75 5.72
CA LEU A 199 -22.21 -3.37 6.03
C LEU A 199 -23.33 -2.33 6.18
N GLN A 200 -23.09 -1.23 6.90
CA GLN A 200 -24.08 -0.16 7.06
C GLN A 200 -24.50 0.42 5.71
N GLN A 201 -23.55 0.56 4.79
CA GLN A 201 -23.80 1.12 3.48
C GLN A 201 -24.57 0.18 2.57
N LEU A 202 -24.24 -1.12 2.58
CA LEU A 202 -25.00 -2.13 1.84
C LEU A 202 -26.44 -2.23 2.33
N LEU A 203 -26.65 -2.19 3.66
CA LEU A 203 -27.99 -2.18 4.25
C LEU A 203 -28.76 -0.90 3.90
N ALA A 204 -28.11 0.26 3.92
CA ALA A 204 -28.73 1.52 3.52
C ALA A 204 -29.11 1.51 2.03
N ALA A 205 -28.22 1.04 1.14
CA ALA A 205 -28.50 0.92 -0.28
C ALA A 205 -29.67 -0.03 -0.53
N LYS A 206 -29.67 -1.21 0.10
CA LYS A 206 -30.77 -2.18 0.04
C LYS A 206 -32.09 -1.55 0.47
N ALA A 207 -32.12 -0.92 1.64
CA ALA A 207 -33.34 -0.28 2.15
C ALA A 207 -33.86 0.82 1.22
N CYS A 208 -32.97 1.64 0.65
CA CYS A 208 -33.34 2.64 -0.35
C CYS A 208 -33.95 2.00 -1.61
N LEU A 209 -33.36 0.92 -2.11
CA LEU A 209 -33.87 0.21 -3.28
C LEU A 209 -35.23 -0.46 -3.01
N GLU A 210 -35.45 -1.02 -1.83
CA GLU A 210 -36.74 -1.60 -1.42
C GLU A 210 -37.84 -0.53 -1.30
N VAL A 211 -37.56 0.59 -0.62
CA VAL A 211 -38.53 1.68 -0.42
C VAL A 211 -38.90 2.37 -1.73
N THR A 212 -37.97 2.43 -2.69
CA THR A 212 -38.24 2.97 -4.02
C THR A 212 -38.92 1.99 -4.97
N GLY A 213 -39.07 0.72 -4.55
CA GLY A 213 -39.60 -0.36 -5.40
C GLY A 213 -38.64 -0.81 -6.50
N ALA A 214 -37.37 -0.39 -6.45
CA ALA A 214 -36.32 -0.82 -7.36
C ALA A 214 -35.79 -2.23 -7.03
N LEU A 215 -36.01 -2.71 -5.80
CA LEU A 215 -35.75 -4.07 -5.36
C LEU A 215 -37.02 -4.65 -4.73
N ASP A 216 -37.44 -5.85 -5.15
CA ASP A 216 -38.55 -6.56 -4.51
C ASP A 216 -38.09 -7.14 -3.16
N PRO A 217 -38.69 -6.76 -2.02
CA PRO A 217 -38.35 -7.33 -0.72
C PRO A 217 -38.53 -8.85 -0.65
N LYS A 218 -39.35 -9.42 -1.54
CA LYS A 218 -39.61 -10.86 -1.63
C LYS A 218 -38.60 -11.62 -2.51
N SER A 219 -37.71 -10.93 -3.25
CA SER A 219 -36.62 -11.61 -3.95
C SER A 219 -35.51 -11.93 -2.94
N GLU A 220 -35.72 -12.95 -2.11
CA GLU A 220 -34.67 -13.48 -1.25
C GLU A 220 -33.58 -14.12 -2.12
N THR A 221 -32.45 -13.44 -2.27
CA THR A 221 -31.17 -14.06 -2.62
C THR A 221 -30.24 -13.96 -1.42
N SER A 222 -30.26 -15.01 -0.60
CA SER A 222 -29.18 -15.69 0.16
C SER A 222 -27.91 -14.96 0.66
N LEU A 223 -27.84 -13.62 0.70
CA LEU A 223 -26.59 -12.89 0.97
C LEU A 223 -26.29 -12.63 2.46
N LEU A 224 -27.18 -13.01 3.38
CA LEU A 224 -27.05 -12.69 4.82
C LEU A 224 -27.28 -13.90 5.74
N ARG A 225 -26.74 -15.07 5.41
CA ARG A 225 -26.48 -16.13 6.42
C ARG A 225 -25.01 -16.10 6.81
N LEU A 226 -24.61 -15.10 7.60
CA LEU A 226 -23.39 -15.20 8.39
C LEU A 226 -23.73 -16.04 9.62
N SER A 227 -23.12 -17.21 9.69
CA SER A 227 -23.30 -18.26 10.69
C SER A 227 -22.99 -17.75 12.10
N SER A 228 -24.03 -17.50 12.89
CA SER A 228 -23.97 -17.58 14.34
C SER A 228 -24.21 -19.04 14.73
N GLU A 229 -23.17 -19.81 15.05
CA GLU A 229 -23.25 -20.95 15.98
C GLU A 229 -21.89 -21.66 16.14
N SER A 230 -21.26 -21.49 17.30
CA SER A 230 -20.66 -22.61 18.03
C SER A 230 -20.36 -22.17 19.48
N ASN A 231 -21.34 -22.39 20.36
CA ASN A 231 -21.16 -22.35 21.80
C ASN A 231 -20.34 -23.58 22.23
N GLY A 232 -19.04 -23.37 22.47
CA GLY A 232 -18.18 -24.36 23.12
C GLY A 232 -18.00 -24.03 24.60
N GLN A 233 -18.50 -24.90 25.48
CA GLN A 233 -18.38 -24.76 26.95
C GLN A 233 -16.91 -24.70 27.40
N ILE A 234 -16.58 -23.65 28.14
CA ILE A 234 -15.28 -23.45 28.79
C ILE A 234 -15.22 -24.32 30.06
N ARG A 235 -14.19 -25.17 30.17
CA ARG A 235 -13.79 -25.79 31.44
C ARG A 235 -12.80 -24.87 32.16
N ASN A 236 -13.06 -24.64 33.45
CA ASN A 236 -12.24 -23.81 34.34
C ASN A 236 -10.91 -24.50 34.67
N GLU A 237 -9.78 -23.87 34.35
CA GLU A 237 -8.49 -24.18 34.98
C GLU A 237 -7.68 -22.89 35.25
N THR A 238 -6.73 -23.06 36.17
CA THR A 238 -6.19 -22.14 37.18
C THR A 238 -5.55 -20.84 36.67
N PRO A 239 -5.69 -19.70 37.37
CA PRO A 239 -5.07 -18.43 36.97
C PRO A 239 -3.55 -18.44 37.22
N LEU A 240 -2.79 -18.00 36.22
CA LEU A 240 -1.39 -17.55 36.36
C LEU A 240 -1.36 -16.04 36.67
N PRO A 241 -0.23 -15.52 37.20
CA PRO A 241 -0.21 -14.23 37.89
C PRO A 241 -0.51 -13.04 36.97
N ALA A 242 -1.04 -11.98 37.58
CA ALA A 242 -1.50 -10.77 36.92
C ALA A 242 -0.38 -10.10 36.10
N GLN A 243 -0.73 -9.75 34.86
CA GLN A 243 0.09 -8.93 33.96
C GLN A 243 0.26 -7.52 34.52
N GLU A 244 1.43 -6.92 34.28
CA GLU A 244 1.58 -5.47 34.43
C GLU A 244 0.72 -4.74 33.38
N PRO A 245 0.17 -3.56 33.69
CA PRO A 245 -0.72 -2.85 32.79
C PRO A 245 -0.04 -2.50 31.46
N ILE A 246 -0.82 -2.56 30.38
CA ILE A 246 -0.47 -1.97 29.08
C ILE A 246 -0.39 -0.45 29.29
N GLU A 247 0.78 0.16 29.08
CA GLU A 247 0.87 1.62 28.94
C GLU A 247 0.34 1.97 27.54
N GLU A 248 -0.91 2.43 27.48
CA GLU A 248 -1.52 2.94 26.26
C GLU A 248 -0.93 4.32 25.94
N TYR A 249 0.00 4.38 24.99
CA TYR A 249 0.22 5.60 24.22
C TYR A 249 -0.93 5.67 23.22
N GLU A 250 -1.68 6.78 23.17
CA GLU A 250 -3.01 6.91 22.54
C GLU A 250 -3.16 6.37 21.09
N ASP A 251 -2.06 6.03 20.38
CA ASP A 251 -2.06 5.44 19.03
C ASP A 251 -0.98 4.34 18.78
N LEU A 252 -0.25 3.85 19.81
CA LEU A 252 0.81 2.84 19.63
C LEU A 252 0.54 1.55 20.42
N HIS A 253 0.48 0.41 19.72
CA HIS A 253 0.27 -0.90 20.32
C HIS A 253 1.60 -1.52 20.77
N VAL A 254 1.91 -1.43 22.08
CA VAL A 254 3.14 -1.99 22.67
C VAL A 254 2.84 -3.31 23.38
N LEU A 255 3.48 -4.39 22.93
CA LEU A 255 3.42 -5.71 23.56
C LEU A 255 4.69 -5.95 24.37
N ARG A 256 4.55 -6.29 25.65
CA ARG A 256 5.66 -6.75 26.49
C ARG A 256 5.60 -8.28 26.55
N LEU A 257 6.55 -8.94 25.89
CA LEU A 257 6.57 -10.38 25.70
C LEU A 257 7.79 -10.98 26.41
N SER A 258 7.61 -12.02 27.21
CA SER A 258 8.71 -12.65 27.94
C SER A 258 8.54 -14.14 28.16
N GLY A 259 9.65 -14.86 28.35
CA GLY A 259 9.67 -16.29 28.63
C GLY A 259 10.27 -17.12 27.50
N THR A 260 9.89 -18.39 27.46
CA THR A 260 10.21 -19.32 26.37
C THR A 260 9.57 -18.90 25.04
N PRO A 261 10.02 -19.42 23.87
CA PRO A 261 9.39 -19.11 22.59
C PRO A 261 7.86 -19.35 22.59
N TYR A 262 7.41 -20.46 23.18
CA TYR A 262 5.98 -20.75 23.29
C TYR A 262 5.23 -19.71 24.14
N GLU A 263 5.79 -19.29 25.27
CA GLU A 263 5.14 -18.32 26.17
C GLU A 263 5.07 -16.92 25.55
N ILE A 264 6.13 -16.46 24.89
CA ILE A 264 6.14 -15.22 24.09
C ILE A 264 5.04 -15.30 23.04
N GLY A 265 5.00 -16.41 22.29
CA GLY A 265 3.97 -16.61 21.28
C GLY A 265 2.56 -16.60 21.86
N PHE A 266 2.34 -17.28 22.98
CA PHE A 266 1.05 -17.33 23.65
C PHE A 266 0.59 -15.96 24.13
N GLN A 267 1.50 -15.16 24.70
CA GLN A 267 1.23 -13.77 25.11
C GLN A 267 0.86 -12.89 23.92
N HIS A 268 1.60 -12.99 22.81
CA HIS A 268 1.26 -12.29 21.56
C HIS A 268 -0.14 -12.70 21.10
N GLY A 269 -0.40 -14.01 20.97
CA GLY A 269 -1.68 -14.54 20.51
C GLY A 269 -2.87 -14.09 21.36
N GLN A 270 -2.72 -14.04 22.69
CA GLN A 270 -3.73 -13.53 23.61
C GLN A 270 -3.98 -12.03 23.41
N ALA A 271 -2.89 -11.24 23.37
CA ALA A 271 -2.98 -9.78 23.27
C ALA A 271 -3.52 -9.29 21.92
N GLN A 272 -3.31 -10.05 20.85
CA GLN A 272 -3.69 -9.69 19.48
C GLN A 272 -4.74 -10.63 18.87
N LYS A 273 -5.51 -11.32 19.73
CA LYS A 273 -6.43 -12.39 19.32
C LYS A 273 -7.39 -11.98 18.21
N GLU A 274 -8.07 -10.85 18.37
CA GLU A 274 -9.09 -10.40 17.43
C GLU A 274 -8.47 -9.87 16.12
N GLN A 275 -7.33 -9.20 16.20
CA GLN A 275 -6.55 -8.75 15.04
C GLN A 275 -6.06 -9.95 14.21
N ILE A 276 -5.47 -10.96 14.86
CA ILE A 276 -5.02 -12.20 14.20
C ILE A 276 -6.20 -12.88 13.48
N ARG A 277 -7.34 -13.02 14.15
CA ARG A 277 -8.55 -13.60 13.54
C ARG A 277 -9.06 -12.78 12.36
N THR A 278 -8.93 -11.46 12.42
CA THR A 278 -9.37 -10.56 11.37
C THR A 278 -8.46 -10.68 10.15
N VAL A 279 -7.13 -10.63 10.31
CA VAL A 279 -6.20 -10.75 9.19
C VAL A 279 -6.34 -12.12 8.49
N LEU A 280 -6.51 -13.20 9.26
CA LEU A 280 -6.70 -14.55 8.71
C LEU A 280 -8.00 -14.68 7.92
N ARG A 281 -9.11 -14.09 8.40
CA ARG A 281 -10.39 -14.04 7.66
C ARG A 281 -10.25 -13.26 6.35
N ARG A 282 -9.52 -12.14 6.36
CA ARG A 282 -9.34 -11.30 5.17
C ARG A 282 -8.52 -11.99 4.07
N TYR A 283 -7.61 -12.90 4.42
CA TYR A 283 -6.99 -13.75 3.40
C TYR A 283 -7.98 -14.69 2.70
N ALA A 284 -8.99 -15.19 3.41
CA ALA A 284 -10.05 -15.99 2.79
C ALA A 284 -10.90 -15.14 1.83
N ASP A 285 -11.17 -13.87 2.16
CA ASP A 285 -11.86 -12.95 1.25
C ASP A 285 -11.03 -12.65 -0.01
N LEU A 286 -9.71 -12.43 0.15
CA LEU A 286 -8.80 -12.19 -0.97
C LEU A 286 -8.66 -13.41 -1.89
N ALA A 287 -8.76 -14.62 -1.34
CA ALA A 287 -8.65 -15.88 -2.06
C ALA A 287 -9.69 -16.04 -3.19
N GLY A 288 -10.84 -15.36 -3.11
CA GLY A 288 -11.85 -15.36 -4.16
C GLY A 288 -11.52 -14.56 -5.42
N SER A 289 -10.41 -13.80 -5.45
CA SER A 289 -10.14 -12.81 -6.51
C SER A 289 -8.86 -12.98 -7.32
N ARG A 290 -7.85 -13.76 -6.86
CA ARG A 290 -6.51 -13.92 -7.51
C ARG A 290 -5.77 -15.21 -7.14
N TRP A 291 -6.48 -16.34 -7.01
CA TRP A 291 -5.89 -17.61 -6.53
C TRP A 291 -4.79 -18.18 -7.45
N ASP A 292 -4.83 -17.88 -8.74
CA ASP A 292 -3.90 -18.38 -9.77
C ASP A 292 -2.44 -17.93 -9.61
N ARG A 293 -2.16 -16.93 -8.76
CA ARG A 293 -0.81 -16.33 -8.60
C ARG A 293 -0.19 -16.49 -7.22
N LEU A 294 -0.91 -17.05 -6.26
CA LEU A 294 -0.40 -17.26 -4.90
C LEU A 294 0.29 -18.62 -4.84
N ARG A 295 1.40 -18.70 -4.09
CA ARG A 295 2.09 -19.99 -3.91
C ARG A 295 1.16 -20.97 -3.21
N ASP A 296 1.35 -22.27 -3.49
CA ASP A 296 0.67 -23.35 -2.78
C ASP A 296 1.08 -23.34 -1.30
N MET A 297 0.24 -22.71 -0.48
CA MET A 297 0.48 -22.56 0.95
C MET A 297 0.39 -23.90 1.68
N GLU A 298 -0.42 -24.84 1.20
CA GLU A 298 -0.56 -26.14 1.86
C GLU A 298 0.76 -26.90 1.80
N SER A 299 1.38 -26.93 0.61
CA SER A 299 2.71 -27.50 0.41
C SER A 299 3.79 -26.74 1.21
N LEU A 300 3.78 -25.40 1.22
CA LEU A 300 4.80 -24.64 1.97
C LEU A 300 4.66 -24.78 3.49
N VAL A 301 3.44 -24.86 4.02
CA VAL A 301 3.19 -25.10 5.45
C VAL A 301 3.68 -26.49 5.85
N ALA A 302 3.55 -27.49 4.97
CA ALA A 302 4.09 -28.84 5.21
C ALA A 302 5.62 -28.89 5.28
N HIS A 303 6.31 -27.88 4.76
CA HIS A 303 7.79 -27.76 4.74
C HIS A 303 8.27 -26.48 5.45
N ALA A 304 7.56 -26.07 6.51
CA ALA A 304 7.82 -24.82 7.23
C ALA A 304 9.24 -24.74 7.80
N GLU A 305 9.85 -25.87 8.16
CA GLU A 305 11.22 -25.97 8.65
C GLU A 305 12.29 -25.47 7.67
N ALA A 306 11.97 -25.43 6.37
CA ALA A 306 12.83 -24.81 5.36
C ALA A 306 12.97 -23.28 5.58
N PHE A 307 12.01 -22.67 6.27
CA PHE A 307 11.91 -21.22 6.48
C PHE A 307 12.07 -20.79 7.95
N PHE A 308 11.74 -21.67 8.89
CA PHE A 308 11.68 -21.37 10.32
C PHE A 308 12.53 -22.34 11.14
N GLY A 309 13.15 -21.88 12.22
CA GLY A 309 13.83 -22.73 13.19
C GLY A 309 12.84 -23.39 14.17
N PRO A 310 13.29 -24.39 14.96
CA PRO A 310 12.43 -25.05 15.94
C PRO A 310 11.77 -24.08 16.93
N GLU A 311 12.52 -23.11 17.43
CA GLU A 311 12.02 -22.11 18.38
C GLU A 311 10.98 -21.17 17.74
N ASP A 312 11.18 -20.78 16.47
CA ASP A 312 10.22 -19.94 15.76
C ASP A 312 8.88 -20.67 15.56
N LEU A 313 8.94 -21.98 15.26
CA LEU A 313 7.75 -22.83 15.11
C LEU A 313 7.04 -23.01 16.46
N GLU A 314 7.78 -23.16 17.56
CA GLU A 314 7.19 -23.20 18.91
C GLU A 314 6.53 -21.87 19.30
N GLU A 315 7.11 -20.73 18.94
CA GLU A 315 6.47 -19.41 19.11
C GLU A 315 5.16 -19.33 18.31
N MET A 316 5.13 -19.81 17.06
CA MET A 316 3.89 -19.87 16.28
C MET A 316 2.83 -20.79 16.89
N ARG A 317 3.22 -21.88 17.56
CA ARG A 317 2.26 -22.72 18.33
C ARG A 317 1.66 -21.94 19.49
N GLY A 318 2.49 -21.17 20.20
CA GLY A 318 2.05 -20.24 21.23
C GLY A 318 1.01 -19.25 20.68
N ILE A 319 1.33 -18.56 19.59
CA ILE A 319 0.45 -17.59 18.93
C ILE A 319 -0.89 -18.24 18.56
N ALA A 320 -0.85 -19.40 17.90
CA ALA A 320 -2.05 -20.11 17.49
C ALA A 320 -2.94 -20.47 18.69
N LYS A 321 -2.33 -20.92 19.78
CA LYS A 321 -3.04 -21.24 21.01
C LYS A 321 -3.64 -20.00 21.69
N GLY A 322 -2.88 -18.90 21.77
CA GLY A 322 -3.33 -17.65 22.40
C GLY A 322 -4.47 -16.98 21.62
N ALA A 323 -4.38 -16.98 20.29
CA ALA A 323 -5.39 -16.40 19.40
C ALA A 323 -6.58 -17.34 19.13
N ASP A 324 -6.49 -18.60 19.56
CA ASP A 324 -7.50 -19.63 19.35
C ASP A 324 -7.84 -19.75 17.85
N VAL A 325 -6.79 -20.07 17.07
CA VAL A 325 -6.77 -20.31 15.62
C VAL A 325 -5.89 -21.52 15.32
N THR A 326 -5.89 -22.02 14.08
CA THR A 326 -5.04 -23.17 13.74
C THR A 326 -3.57 -22.79 13.59
N TYR A 327 -2.68 -23.69 14.01
CA TYR A 327 -1.24 -23.53 13.82
C TYR A 327 -0.85 -23.31 12.35
N GLY A 328 -1.44 -24.09 11.43
CA GLY A 328 -1.18 -23.95 9.99
C GLY A 328 -1.57 -22.56 9.45
N SER A 329 -2.63 -21.94 9.99
CA SER A 329 -3.02 -20.57 9.61
C SER A 329 -1.96 -19.53 10.04
N VAL A 330 -1.35 -19.68 11.22
CA VAL A 330 -0.27 -18.80 11.70
C VAL A 330 1.00 -18.97 10.85
N VAL A 331 1.37 -20.20 10.54
CA VAL A 331 2.52 -20.49 9.64
C VAL A 331 2.27 -19.89 8.26
N SER A 332 1.07 -20.11 7.68
CA SER A 332 0.70 -19.53 6.38
C SER A 332 0.73 -18.01 6.39
N HIS A 333 0.24 -17.36 7.45
CA HIS A 333 0.31 -15.91 7.59
C HIS A 333 1.77 -15.41 7.53
N ASN A 334 2.68 -16.02 8.30
CA ASN A 334 4.10 -15.65 8.31
C ASN A 334 4.80 -15.88 6.96
N LEU A 335 4.46 -16.95 6.24
CA LEU A 335 4.97 -17.18 4.88
C LEU A 335 4.43 -16.15 3.89
N ARG A 336 3.13 -15.85 3.92
CA ARG A 336 2.44 -14.92 3.00
C ARG A 336 2.97 -13.49 3.11
N LEU A 337 3.32 -13.05 4.32
CA LEU A 337 3.88 -11.72 4.56
C LEU A 337 5.14 -11.44 3.73
N TYR A 338 5.89 -12.46 3.31
CA TYR A 338 7.21 -12.26 2.68
C TYR A 338 7.44 -13.04 1.37
N LEU A 339 6.80 -14.20 1.19
CA LEU A 339 6.95 -14.98 -0.05
C LEU A 339 5.99 -14.54 -1.16
N ASP A 340 4.81 -14.05 -0.78
CA ASP A 340 3.76 -13.60 -1.71
C ASP A 340 3.70 -12.07 -1.78
N ALA A 341 3.86 -11.40 -0.64
CA ALA A 341 3.91 -9.95 -0.56
C ALA A 341 5.35 -9.44 -0.68
N GLY A 342 5.62 -8.59 -1.66
CA GLY A 342 6.92 -7.92 -1.76
C GLY A 342 7.12 -7.01 -0.55
N ALA A 343 8.04 -7.38 0.34
CA ALA A 343 8.60 -6.47 1.32
C ALA A 343 9.53 -5.50 0.59
N GLY A 344 9.45 -4.22 0.90
CA GLY A 344 10.32 -3.17 0.41
C GLY A 344 10.98 -2.45 1.59
N GLY A 345 11.47 -1.26 1.33
CA GLY A 345 12.04 -0.42 2.37
C GLY A 345 13.23 0.40 1.89
N LEU A 346 13.70 1.24 2.80
CA LEU A 346 14.92 2.01 2.68
C LEU A 346 15.47 2.24 4.07
N HIS A 347 16.76 2.47 4.17
CA HIS A 347 17.38 2.80 5.44
C HIS A 347 18.55 3.75 5.24
N PHE A 348 18.85 4.51 6.30
CA PHE A 348 20.09 5.23 6.42
C PHE A 348 20.59 5.19 7.85
N ALA A 349 21.91 5.19 8.02
CA ALA A 349 22.54 5.26 9.32
C ALA A 349 23.80 6.12 9.26
N ILE A 350 24.10 6.80 10.35
CA ILE A 350 25.23 7.72 10.50
C ILE A 350 25.90 7.42 11.83
N THR A 351 27.22 7.21 11.82
CA THR A 351 28.03 7.07 13.04
C THR A 351 27.95 8.32 13.90
N ALA A 352 28.07 8.18 15.22
CA ALA A 352 28.19 9.31 16.14
C ALA A 352 29.41 10.17 15.81
N GLN A 353 30.52 9.55 15.39
CA GLN A 353 31.71 10.25 14.94
C GLN A 353 31.42 11.23 13.79
N LEU A 354 30.59 10.84 12.82
CA LEU A 354 30.23 11.70 11.69
C LEU A 354 29.04 12.63 11.98
N ASN A 355 28.14 12.24 12.89
CA ASN A 355 26.93 13.01 13.22
C ASN A 355 27.10 13.97 14.42
N HIS A 356 28.32 14.06 14.95
CA HIS A 356 28.74 14.96 16.03
C HIS A 356 27.80 14.89 17.25
N GLU A 357 27.25 16.03 17.68
CA GLU A 357 26.37 16.16 18.86
C GLU A 357 25.05 15.40 18.72
N ASN A 358 24.62 15.09 17.49
CA ASN A 358 23.40 14.32 17.24
C ASN A 358 23.56 12.82 17.58
N GLY A 359 24.80 12.34 17.64
CA GLY A 359 25.14 10.95 17.95
C GLY A 359 24.71 9.97 16.86
N LEU A 360 24.90 8.68 17.12
CA LEU A 360 24.53 7.63 16.18
C LEU A 360 23.03 7.67 15.90
N LEU A 361 22.69 7.73 14.62
CA LEU A 361 21.31 7.76 14.13
C LEU A 361 21.14 6.64 13.10
N HIS A 362 20.11 5.83 13.27
CA HIS A 362 19.75 4.76 12.34
C HIS A 362 18.26 4.82 12.07
N ALA A 363 17.89 5.03 10.81
CA ALA A 363 16.52 5.28 10.36
C ALA A 363 16.11 4.32 9.24
N ALA A 364 14.84 3.96 9.20
CA ALA A 364 14.28 3.08 8.16
C ALA A 364 12.80 3.35 7.88
N ASN A 365 12.39 3.10 6.64
CA ASN A 365 10.99 2.88 6.25
C ASN A 365 10.83 1.40 5.90
N GLU A 366 9.80 0.77 6.45
CA GLU A 366 9.37 -0.58 6.08
C GLU A 366 8.16 -0.49 5.16
N GLU A 367 8.22 -1.16 4.02
CA GLU A 367 7.18 -1.15 3.01
C GLU A 367 6.64 -2.57 2.83
N LEU A 368 5.32 -2.73 2.81
CA LEU A 368 4.69 -4.05 2.65
C LEU A 368 3.52 -3.94 1.68
N GLN A 369 3.66 -4.53 0.49
CA GLN A 369 2.61 -4.47 -0.53
C GLN A 369 1.28 -5.08 -0.08
N LEU A 370 1.32 -6.08 0.82
CA LEU A 370 0.12 -6.67 1.40
C LEU A 370 -0.75 -5.61 2.10
N GLY A 371 -0.10 -4.61 2.71
CA GLY A 371 -0.73 -3.47 3.35
C GLY A 371 -1.61 -2.63 2.41
N LEU A 372 -1.51 -2.77 1.10
CA LEU A 372 -2.45 -2.09 0.17
C LEU A 372 -3.80 -2.80 0.08
N GLY A 373 -3.83 -4.12 0.28
CA GLY A 373 -5.04 -4.94 0.13
C GLY A 373 -5.76 -5.23 1.45
N VAL A 374 -5.04 -5.19 2.57
CA VAL A 374 -5.54 -5.54 3.92
C VAL A 374 -5.10 -4.50 4.96
N ARG A 375 -4.99 -3.24 4.56
CA ARG A 375 -4.59 -2.14 5.46
C ARG A 375 -5.48 -2.03 6.69
N ASP A 376 -6.76 -2.33 6.50
CA ASP A 376 -7.81 -2.30 7.52
C ASP A 376 -7.61 -3.37 8.61
N CYS A 377 -6.72 -4.35 8.42
CA CYS A 377 -6.49 -5.41 9.39
C CYS A 377 -5.02 -5.83 9.58
N LEU A 378 -4.06 -5.11 9.00
CA LEU A 378 -2.62 -5.26 9.28
C LEU A 378 -2.17 -4.21 10.30
N GLU A 379 -2.70 -4.32 11.51
CA GLU A 379 -2.32 -3.47 12.64
C GLU A 379 -0.84 -3.71 13.00
N ARG A 380 -0.09 -2.61 13.21
CA ARG A 380 1.32 -2.66 13.59
C ARG A 380 1.47 -2.75 15.09
N VAL A 381 2.37 -3.61 15.54
CA VAL A 381 2.70 -3.82 16.94
C VAL A 381 4.18 -3.56 17.19
N ILE A 382 4.48 -2.91 18.31
CA ILE A 382 5.82 -2.75 18.85
C ILE A 382 6.00 -3.82 19.91
N GLU A 383 6.95 -4.72 19.73
CA GLU A 383 7.19 -5.80 20.69
C GLU A 383 8.47 -5.53 21.49
N VAL A 384 8.32 -5.34 22.79
CA VAL A 384 9.41 -5.37 23.77
C VAL A 384 9.55 -6.82 24.23
N ARG A 385 10.55 -7.51 23.69
CA ARG A 385 10.76 -8.95 23.85
C ARG A 385 11.86 -9.22 24.86
N LYS A 386 11.64 -10.14 25.80
CA LYS A 386 12.61 -10.61 26.79
C LYS A 386 12.59 -12.14 26.84
N PRO A 387 13.24 -12.81 25.88
CA PRO A 387 13.33 -14.27 25.89
C PRO A 387 14.17 -14.76 27.08
N ASP A 388 13.87 -15.97 27.56
CA ASP A 388 14.65 -16.62 28.63
C ASP A 388 16.11 -16.84 28.23
N THR A 389 16.34 -17.06 26.94
CA THR A 389 17.66 -17.22 26.34
C THR A 389 17.89 -16.14 25.31
N GLY A 390 19.02 -15.42 25.44
CA GLY A 390 19.40 -14.36 24.51
C GLY A 390 19.19 -12.95 25.07
N PHE A 391 19.22 -11.96 24.19
CA PHE A 391 19.09 -10.55 24.54
C PHE A 391 17.65 -10.07 24.40
N ALA A 392 17.24 -9.20 25.33
CA ALA A 392 16.01 -8.44 25.17
C ALA A 392 16.11 -7.51 23.94
N SER A 393 14.98 -7.26 23.29
CA SER A 393 14.93 -6.45 22.07
C SER A 393 13.61 -5.68 21.93
N VAL A 394 13.64 -4.65 21.09
CA VAL A 394 12.45 -3.95 20.59
C VAL A 394 12.35 -4.23 19.10
N THR A 395 11.20 -4.72 18.67
CA THR A 395 10.93 -5.08 17.27
C THR A 395 9.57 -4.55 16.81
N PHE A 396 9.33 -4.56 15.50
CA PHE A 396 8.15 -3.95 14.89
C PHE A 396 7.51 -4.94 13.93
N GLY A 397 6.36 -5.49 14.31
CA GLY A 397 5.68 -6.55 13.57
C GLY A 397 4.24 -6.18 13.23
N VAL A 398 3.52 -7.19 12.74
CA VAL A 398 2.05 -7.20 12.68
C VAL A 398 1.49 -8.31 13.56
N ALA A 399 0.21 -8.20 13.90
CA ALA A 399 -0.50 -9.22 14.66
C ALA A 399 -0.36 -10.63 14.06
N GLY A 400 0.18 -11.57 14.83
CA GLY A 400 0.39 -12.97 14.47
C GLY A 400 1.73 -13.28 13.80
N GLN A 401 2.59 -12.28 13.65
CA GLN A 401 3.93 -12.43 13.09
C GLN A 401 4.95 -12.91 14.14
N VAL A 402 5.88 -13.78 13.72
CA VAL A 402 7.09 -14.10 14.48
C VAL A 402 8.29 -13.36 13.90
N GLY A 403 9.08 -12.72 14.77
CA GLY A 403 10.21 -11.90 14.35
C GLY A 403 9.80 -10.62 13.65
N SER A 404 10.77 -9.91 13.07
CA SER A 404 10.56 -8.57 12.51
C SER A 404 11.63 -8.24 11.47
N LEU A 405 11.34 -7.34 10.54
CA LEU A 405 12.32 -6.81 9.59
C LEU A 405 13.30 -5.81 10.21
N ASN A 406 12.91 -5.18 11.31
CA ASN A 406 13.64 -4.09 11.94
C ASN A 406 13.62 -4.24 13.47
N GLY A 407 14.69 -3.79 14.15
CA GLY A 407 14.71 -3.81 15.61
C GLY A 407 16.05 -3.41 16.22
N ILE A 408 16.07 -3.34 17.55
CA ILE A 408 17.26 -3.06 18.35
C ILE A 408 17.30 -3.95 19.58
N ASN A 409 18.47 -4.47 19.94
CA ASN A 409 18.64 -5.30 21.13
C ASN A 409 19.28 -4.53 22.31
N ALA A 410 19.24 -5.15 23.48
CA ALA A 410 19.78 -4.61 24.73
C ALA A 410 21.32 -4.45 24.73
N LYS A 411 22.02 -4.93 23.69
CA LYS A 411 23.45 -4.68 23.47
C LYS A 411 23.69 -3.45 22.58
N GLY A 412 22.64 -2.79 22.12
CA GLY A 412 22.74 -1.60 21.28
C GLY A 412 22.99 -1.91 19.80
N LEU A 413 22.78 -3.16 19.37
CA LEU A 413 22.78 -3.55 17.97
C LEU A 413 21.40 -3.26 17.38
N ALA A 414 21.33 -2.32 16.45
CA ALA A 414 20.13 -2.02 15.67
C ALA A 414 20.28 -2.52 14.23
N ILE A 415 19.18 -3.05 13.70
CA ILE A 415 19.10 -3.72 12.41
C ILE A 415 17.90 -3.17 11.65
N SER A 416 18.11 -2.81 10.38
CA SER A 416 17.02 -2.58 9.44
C SER A 416 17.24 -3.32 8.13
N THR A 417 16.16 -3.61 7.41
CA THR A 417 16.18 -4.40 6.18
C THR A 417 15.46 -3.73 5.02
N ALA A 418 15.91 -4.02 3.80
CA ALA A 418 15.22 -3.63 2.56
C ALA A 418 15.38 -4.73 1.51
N ALA A 419 14.32 -5.06 0.76
CA ALA A 419 14.45 -6.03 -0.33
C ALA A 419 15.21 -5.45 -1.52
N LEU A 420 15.98 -6.30 -2.21
CA LEU A 420 16.74 -5.96 -3.41
C LEU A 420 15.92 -6.28 -4.66
N LEU A 421 15.29 -5.26 -5.24
CA LEU A 421 14.37 -5.39 -6.37
C LEU A 421 15.08 -5.44 -7.73
N ASP A 422 16.40 -5.21 -7.77
CA ASP A 422 17.23 -5.38 -8.97
C ASP A 422 17.69 -6.84 -9.18
N ILE A 423 17.25 -7.76 -8.32
CA ILE A 423 17.49 -9.20 -8.45
C ILE A 423 16.19 -9.90 -8.87
N PRO A 424 16.14 -10.52 -10.07
CA PRO A 424 14.96 -11.24 -10.54
C PRO A 424 14.51 -12.32 -9.56
N LYS A 425 13.20 -12.47 -9.35
CA LYS A 425 12.64 -13.49 -8.43
C LYS A 425 13.13 -14.92 -8.71
N ALA A 426 13.41 -15.25 -9.99
CA ALA A 426 13.91 -16.56 -10.39
C ALA A 426 15.35 -16.83 -9.90
N ASP A 427 16.13 -15.79 -9.64
CA ASP A 427 17.52 -15.91 -9.21
C ASP A 427 17.67 -15.98 -7.69
N GLN A 428 16.65 -15.55 -6.96
CA GLN A 428 16.60 -15.54 -5.50
C GLN A 428 16.43 -16.95 -4.94
N ALA A 429 17.06 -17.25 -3.79
CA ALA A 429 16.81 -18.50 -3.11
C ALA A 429 15.34 -18.64 -2.68
N SER A 430 14.70 -19.72 -3.13
CA SER A 430 13.29 -20.01 -2.86
C SER A 430 13.03 -20.58 -1.46
N THR A 431 14.08 -21.06 -0.78
CA THR A 431 14.06 -21.68 0.55
C THR A 431 15.22 -21.15 1.40
N GLY A 432 15.09 -21.22 2.72
CA GLY A 432 16.03 -20.65 3.68
C GLY A 432 15.30 -19.77 4.71
N LYS A 433 16.00 -19.34 5.76
CA LYS A 433 15.38 -18.51 6.80
C LYS A 433 14.89 -17.20 6.21
N LEU A 434 13.63 -16.85 6.50
CA LEU A 434 13.04 -15.59 6.08
C LEU A 434 13.79 -14.42 6.72
N PRO A 435 13.81 -13.23 6.09
CA PRO A 435 14.51 -12.05 6.62
C PRO A 435 14.08 -11.71 8.06
N ILE A 436 12.81 -11.89 8.40
CA ILE A 436 12.30 -11.67 9.76
C ILE A 436 12.91 -12.59 10.81
N ILE A 437 13.21 -13.83 10.40
CA ILE A 437 13.81 -14.85 11.26
C ILE A 437 15.30 -14.60 11.38
N VAL A 438 15.96 -14.19 10.28
CA VAL A 438 17.36 -13.75 10.31
C VAL A 438 17.52 -12.61 11.32
N VAL A 439 16.73 -11.54 11.20
CA VAL A 439 16.79 -10.39 12.12
C VAL A 439 16.47 -10.80 13.55
N LYS A 440 15.43 -11.62 13.79
CA LYS A 440 15.10 -12.14 15.13
C LYS A 440 16.31 -12.84 15.77
N HIS A 441 16.92 -13.78 15.06
CA HIS A 441 18.09 -14.51 15.56
C HIS A 441 19.26 -13.58 15.88
N LEU A 442 19.53 -12.60 15.02
CA LEU A 442 20.60 -11.63 15.25
C LEU A 442 20.32 -10.77 16.48
N LEU A 443 19.09 -10.27 16.65
CA LEU A 443 18.74 -9.46 17.82
C LEU A 443 18.82 -10.25 19.12
N GLU A 444 18.40 -11.52 19.11
CA GLU A 444 18.39 -12.39 20.29
C GLU A 444 19.80 -12.92 20.65
N GLN A 445 20.73 -13.06 19.70
CA GLN A 445 22.00 -13.77 19.96
C GLN A 445 23.28 -12.96 19.66
N ALA A 446 23.23 -11.94 18.79
CA ALA A 446 24.42 -11.16 18.43
C ALA A 446 24.66 -10.01 19.41
N ALA A 447 25.83 -10.03 20.05
CA ALA A 447 26.22 -8.97 20.97
C ALA A 447 26.73 -7.70 20.27
N ASP A 448 27.22 -7.85 19.04
CA ASP A 448 27.81 -6.78 18.23
C ASP A 448 27.73 -7.11 16.73
N ILE A 449 28.29 -6.23 15.89
CA ILE A 449 28.30 -6.39 14.42
C ILE A 449 29.10 -7.61 13.97
N ASP A 450 30.22 -7.92 14.62
CA ASP A 450 31.10 -9.00 14.16
C ASP A 450 30.45 -10.37 14.44
N ALA A 451 29.80 -10.53 15.60
CA ALA A 451 28.93 -11.67 15.90
C ALA A 451 27.77 -11.76 14.91
N ALA A 452 27.10 -10.65 14.59
CA ALA A 452 25.99 -10.63 13.65
C ALA A 452 26.42 -11.08 12.24
N VAL A 453 27.55 -10.56 11.72
CA VAL A 453 28.10 -10.93 10.41
C VAL A 453 28.51 -12.41 10.39
N ALA A 454 29.10 -12.92 11.47
CA ALA A 454 29.45 -14.33 11.58
C ALA A 454 28.22 -15.23 11.49
N MET A 455 27.13 -14.87 12.17
CA MET A 455 25.85 -15.57 12.09
C MET A 455 25.24 -15.51 10.69
N ILE A 456 25.20 -14.32 10.06
CA ILE A 456 24.68 -14.15 8.69
C ILE A 456 25.40 -15.06 7.70
N ARG A 457 26.72 -15.24 7.84
CA ARG A 457 27.52 -16.13 6.98
C ARG A 457 27.09 -17.60 7.08
N GLN A 458 26.58 -18.03 8.22
CA GLN A 458 26.23 -19.43 8.48
C GLN A 458 24.76 -19.75 8.21
N LEU A 459 23.87 -18.77 8.38
CA LEU A 459 22.44 -18.98 8.20
C LEU A 459 22.07 -19.20 6.71
N PRO A 460 21.30 -20.25 6.36
CA PRO A 460 20.66 -20.31 5.05
C PRO A 460 19.58 -19.22 5.00
N LYS A 461 19.52 -18.45 3.91
CA LYS A 461 18.64 -17.26 3.80
C LYS A 461 17.82 -17.34 2.53
N ALA A 462 16.53 -17.03 2.64
CA ALA A 462 15.63 -16.93 1.50
C ALA A 462 15.50 -15.49 1.00
N GLY A 463 15.25 -15.34 -0.31
CA GLY A 463 15.04 -14.03 -0.93
C GLY A 463 16.32 -13.20 -1.08
N ALA A 464 16.15 -11.95 -1.52
CA ALA A 464 17.23 -10.99 -1.68
C ALA A 464 17.00 -9.71 -0.89
N PHE A 465 17.91 -9.42 0.03
CA PHE A 465 17.78 -8.33 1.00
C PHE A 465 19.12 -7.65 1.28
N SER A 466 19.04 -6.37 1.63
CA SER A 466 20.09 -5.67 2.32
C SER A 466 19.77 -5.50 3.80
N LEU A 467 20.80 -5.55 4.65
CA LEU A 467 20.75 -5.24 6.06
C LEU A 467 21.67 -4.05 6.34
N CYS A 468 21.16 -3.05 7.06
CA CYS A 468 21.99 -2.04 7.73
C CYS A 468 22.09 -2.41 9.20
N LEU A 469 23.33 -2.60 9.67
CA LEU A 469 23.65 -2.88 11.06
C LEU A 469 24.33 -1.65 11.65
N SER A 470 23.88 -1.21 12.81
CA SER A 470 24.56 -0.19 13.60
C SER A 470 24.76 -0.68 15.02
N HIS A 471 25.92 -0.44 15.61
CA HIS A 471 26.17 -0.81 17.00
C HIS A 471 26.64 0.40 17.79
N HIS A 472 25.82 0.80 18.76
CA HIS A 472 26.01 2.01 19.54
C HIS A 472 27.35 2.03 20.29
N LEU A 473 27.68 0.94 20.99
CA LEU A 473 28.83 0.89 21.89
C LEU A 473 30.16 0.98 21.15
N SER A 474 30.23 0.45 19.93
CA SER A 474 31.43 0.52 19.10
C SER A 474 31.42 1.66 18.09
N ASP A 475 30.33 2.42 18.01
CA ASP A 475 30.06 3.43 16.98
C ASP A 475 30.38 2.97 15.55
N ARG A 476 29.94 1.76 15.21
CA ARG A 476 30.21 1.14 13.90
C ARG A 476 28.92 0.92 13.13
N LEU A 477 29.04 1.05 11.80
CA LEU A 477 28.05 0.61 10.84
C LEU A 477 28.61 -0.53 9.99
N CYS A 478 27.75 -1.47 9.62
CA CYS A 478 28.03 -2.48 8.62
C CYS A 478 26.82 -2.63 7.71
N TYR A 479 27.08 -2.77 6.40
CA TYR A 479 26.05 -2.96 5.41
C TYR A 479 26.25 -4.30 4.70
N VAL A 480 25.18 -5.07 4.59
CA VAL A 480 25.21 -6.44 4.08
C VAL A 480 24.20 -6.59 2.96
N GLU A 481 24.55 -7.32 1.91
CA GLU A 481 23.64 -7.72 0.83
C GLU A 481 23.71 -9.22 0.66
N PHE A 482 22.55 -9.87 0.52
CA PHE A 482 22.48 -11.27 0.14
C PHE A 482 21.31 -11.54 -0.81
N ASP A 483 21.43 -12.60 -1.60
CA ASP A 483 20.37 -13.11 -2.49
C ASP A 483 20.09 -14.62 -2.33
N GLY A 484 20.70 -15.19 -1.29
CA GLY A 484 20.66 -16.61 -0.97
C GLY A 484 21.74 -17.46 -1.65
N LYS A 485 22.47 -16.91 -2.63
CA LYS A 485 23.65 -17.54 -3.23
C LYS A 485 24.93 -16.80 -2.86
N ASP A 486 24.90 -15.48 -3.00
CA ASP A 486 25.99 -14.59 -2.70
C ASP A 486 25.72 -13.81 -1.41
N LEU A 487 26.81 -13.46 -0.73
CA LEU A 487 26.82 -12.59 0.44
C LEU A 487 27.93 -11.55 0.27
N LYS A 488 27.57 -10.27 0.33
CA LYS A 488 28.52 -9.16 0.33
C LYS A 488 28.41 -8.39 1.63
N VAL A 489 29.56 -7.99 2.15
CA VAL A 489 29.66 -7.28 3.43
C VAL A 489 30.56 -6.07 3.23
N LEU A 490 30.02 -4.89 3.52
CA LEU A 490 30.77 -3.66 3.73
C LEU A 490 31.00 -3.54 5.26
N PRO A 491 32.20 -3.88 5.75
CA PRO A 491 32.42 -4.11 7.19
C PRO A 491 32.43 -2.82 8.04
N THR A 492 32.76 -1.69 7.41
CA THR A 492 32.79 -0.38 8.06
C THR A 492 32.39 0.70 7.05
N ALA A 493 31.50 1.59 7.45
CA ALA A 493 31.17 2.81 6.72
C ALA A 493 30.84 3.95 7.71
N PRO A 494 31.21 5.21 7.44
CA PRO A 494 30.87 6.33 8.31
C PRO A 494 29.39 6.70 8.24
N ALA A 495 28.75 6.40 7.11
CA ALA A 495 27.31 6.42 6.90
C ALA A 495 26.88 5.35 5.88
N VAL A 496 25.61 4.98 5.92
CA VAL A 496 24.94 4.10 4.94
C VAL A 496 23.67 4.80 4.49
N ILE A 497 23.40 4.82 3.19
CA ILE A 497 22.11 5.22 2.61
C ILE A 497 21.75 4.19 1.54
N SER A 498 20.63 3.51 1.68
CA SER A 498 20.19 2.49 0.73
C SER A 498 18.69 2.58 0.45
N ALA A 499 18.30 1.98 -0.67
CA ALA A 499 16.90 1.77 -1.04
C ALA A 499 16.73 0.30 -1.46
N ASN A 500 15.93 0.02 -2.48
CA ASN A 500 15.62 -1.35 -2.90
C ASN A 500 16.48 -1.86 -4.07
N HIS A 501 17.78 -1.59 -4.07
CA HIS A 501 18.71 -2.17 -5.04
C HIS A 501 20.10 -2.31 -4.44
N ARG A 502 20.92 -3.19 -5.04
CA ARG A 502 22.31 -3.40 -4.61
C ARG A 502 23.15 -2.14 -4.76
N LEU A 503 23.90 -1.80 -3.72
CA LEU A 503 25.00 -0.84 -3.70
C LEU A 503 26.33 -1.51 -4.07
N MET A 504 26.58 -2.74 -3.62
CA MET A 504 27.86 -3.45 -3.82
C MET A 504 27.87 -4.27 -5.12
N ARG A 505 27.57 -3.63 -6.25
CA ARG A 505 27.35 -4.31 -7.53
C ARG A 505 28.66 -4.75 -8.19
N THR A 506 28.66 -5.95 -8.77
CA THR A 506 29.77 -6.49 -9.58
C THR A 506 29.49 -6.45 -11.09
N PHE A 507 28.22 -6.33 -11.50
CA PHE A 507 27.81 -6.27 -12.91
C PHE A 507 26.66 -5.28 -13.15
N ALA A 508 26.52 -4.84 -14.40
CA ALA A 508 25.50 -3.91 -14.86
C ALA A 508 24.12 -4.61 -15.07
N SER A 509 23.41 -4.94 -13.99
CA SER A 509 21.93 -5.09 -14.00
C SER A 509 21.19 -3.75 -14.12
N GLU A 510 19.95 -3.79 -14.61
CA GLU A 510 19.07 -2.62 -14.61
C GLU A 510 18.66 -2.27 -13.16
N ILE A 511 18.72 -0.99 -12.79
CA ILE A 511 18.25 -0.51 -11.49
C ILE A 511 16.78 -0.12 -11.64
N PRO A 512 15.88 -0.60 -10.78
CA PRO A 512 14.51 -0.11 -10.75
C PRO A 512 14.47 1.41 -10.57
N ALA A 513 13.91 2.13 -11.55
CA ALA A 513 13.91 3.60 -11.57
C ALA A 513 13.36 4.21 -10.27
N ALA A 514 12.24 3.67 -9.76
CA ALA A 514 11.64 4.09 -8.48
C ALA A 514 12.61 3.94 -7.29
N SER A 515 13.46 2.92 -7.29
CA SER A 515 14.49 2.78 -6.26
C SER A 515 15.61 3.78 -6.40
N GLN A 516 16.04 4.09 -7.63
CA GLN A 516 17.07 5.10 -7.88
C GLN A 516 16.59 6.50 -7.49
N TYR A 517 15.35 6.82 -7.84
CA TYR A 517 14.71 8.09 -7.48
C TYR A 517 14.69 8.32 -5.98
N ARG A 518 14.26 7.32 -5.20
CA ARG A 518 14.25 7.40 -3.73
C ARG A 518 15.65 7.53 -3.14
N LEU A 519 16.63 6.78 -3.66
CA LEU A 519 18.01 6.87 -3.19
C LEU A 519 18.60 8.27 -3.42
N ASN A 520 18.38 8.85 -4.60
CA ASN A 520 18.84 10.21 -4.90
C ASN A 520 18.13 11.24 -4.01
N ARG A 521 16.81 11.11 -3.84
CA ARG A 521 16.02 12.00 -2.98
C ARG A 521 16.47 11.94 -1.52
N LEU A 522 16.79 10.75 -1.01
CA LEU A 522 17.35 10.57 0.34
C LEU A 522 18.67 11.33 0.49
N ARG A 523 19.61 11.17 -0.45
CA ARG A 523 20.91 11.87 -0.43
C ARG A 523 20.74 13.38 -0.45
N ASP A 524 19.84 13.89 -1.29
CA ASP A 524 19.55 15.32 -1.39
C ASP A 524 18.99 15.86 -0.06
N LEU A 525 18.04 15.14 0.56
CA LEU A 525 17.41 15.55 1.81
C LEU A 525 18.31 15.44 3.04
N LEU A 526 19.28 14.52 3.01
CA LEU A 526 20.26 14.32 4.08
C LEU A 526 21.51 15.21 3.92
N GLY A 527 21.57 16.03 2.86
CA GLY A 527 22.65 17.01 2.67
C GLY A 527 23.96 16.44 2.12
N GLY A 528 23.96 15.25 1.51
CA GLY A 528 25.12 14.68 0.84
C GLY A 528 25.34 13.18 1.05
N ASP A 529 26.48 12.69 0.55
CA ASP A 529 26.97 11.31 0.73
C ASP A 529 28.50 11.35 1.02
N PRO A 530 28.94 11.20 2.28
CA PRO A 530 28.13 10.81 3.43
C PRO A 530 27.41 12.01 4.10
N PRO A 531 26.21 11.79 4.67
CA PRO A 531 25.48 12.80 5.42
C PRO A 531 26.13 13.06 6.79
N HIS A 532 26.01 14.29 7.29
CA HIS A 532 26.52 14.73 8.60
C HIS A 532 25.54 15.72 9.23
N ASP A 533 25.63 15.91 10.56
CA ASP A 533 24.79 16.83 11.34
C ASP A 533 23.26 16.65 11.13
N VAL A 534 22.82 15.42 10.87
CA VAL A 534 21.40 15.09 10.70
C VAL A 534 20.73 14.96 12.06
N THR A 535 19.76 15.85 12.31
CA THR A 535 18.95 15.83 13.53
C THR A 535 17.86 14.75 13.48
N SER A 536 17.29 14.43 14.64
CA SER A 536 16.14 13.51 14.71
C SER A 536 14.95 14.06 13.91
N GLU A 537 14.67 15.35 14.05
CA GLU A 537 13.57 16.04 13.36
C GLU A 537 13.76 16.03 11.83
N GLN A 538 15.00 16.23 11.37
CA GLN A 538 15.31 16.09 9.95
C GLN A 538 15.07 14.67 9.47
N ALA A 539 15.58 13.66 10.18
CA ALA A 539 15.35 12.25 9.83
C ALA A 539 13.85 11.90 9.79
N GLN A 540 13.04 12.39 10.73
CA GLN A 540 11.59 12.21 10.73
C GLN A 540 10.92 12.85 9.51
N SER A 541 11.37 14.04 9.12
CA SER A 541 10.88 14.74 7.92
C SER A 541 11.26 13.98 6.64
N VAL A 542 12.52 13.52 6.54
CA VAL A 542 13.03 12.74 5.40
C VAL A 542 12.22 11.47 5.20
N LEU A 543 11.99 10.68 6.26
CA LEU A 543 11.22 9.43 6.17
C LEU A 543 9.77 9.64 5.72
N ARG A 544 9.23 10.85 5.87
CA ARG A 544 7.86 11.22 5.48
C ARG A 544 7.76 11.95 4.14
N ASP A 545 8.87 12.18 3.44
CA ASP A 545 8.89 12.95 2.19
C ASP A 545 8.00 12.31 1.10
N ARG A 546 7.16 13.14 0.49
CA ARG A 546 6.20 12.78 -0.57
C ARG A 546 6.54 13.43 -1.91
N PHE A 547 7.75 13.92 -2.08
CA PHE A 547 8.15 14.55 -3.33
C PHE A 547 8.30 13.50 -4.43
N ASP A 548 7.57 13.66 -5.53
CA ASP A 548 7.69 12.81 -6.70
C ASP A 548 8.70 13.43 -7.68
N PRO A 549 9.92 12.91 -7.79
CA PRO A 549 10.96 13.50 -8.63
C PRO A 549 10.63 13.44 -10.13
N ARG A 550 9.72 12.56 -10.57
CA ARG A 550 9.26 12.53 -11.97
C ARG A 550 8.37 13.74 -12.28
N LYS A 551 7.52 14.11 -11.34
CA LYS A 551 6.56 15.23 -11.48
C LYS A 551 7.12 16.56 -10.97
N LYS A 552 8.28 16.55 -10.32
CA LYS A 552 8.94 17.72 -9.70
C LYS A 552 8.01 18.50 -8.76
N ARG A 553 7.13 17.80 -8.05
CA ARG A 553 6.19 18.37 -7.07
C ARG A 553 5.91 17.40 -5.94
N GLU A 554 5.41 17.92 -4.82
CA GLU A 554 4.85 17.07 -3.77
C GLU A 554 3.60 16.36 -4.28
N ALA A 555 3.54 15.04 -4.12
CA ALA A 555 2.36 14.26 -4.45
C ALA A 555 1.29 14.45 -3.38
N ALA A 556 0.01 14.59 -3.76
CA ALA A 556 -1.05 14.74 -2.76
C ALA A 556 -1.22 13.45 -1.94
N SER A 557 -0.86 12.31 -2.52
CA SER A 557 -0.71 11.03 -1.82
C SER A 557 0.65 10.38 -2.14
N PRO A 558 1.27 9.70 -1.16
CA PRO A 558 2.45 8.86 -1.39
C PRO A 558 2.31 7.95 -2.60
N ASN A 559 3.38 7.71 -3.35
CA ASN A 559 3.41 6.79 -4.49
C ASN A 559 4.70 5.97 -4.51
N VAL A 560 4.97 5.18 -5.56
CA VAL A 560 6.15 4.30 -5.60
C VAL A 560 7.50 5.05 -5.73
N ASN A 561 7.49 6.30 -6.18
CA ASN A 561 8.70 7.12 -6.40
C ASN A 561 9.07 7.99 -5.19
N THR A 562 8.17 8.15 -4.21
CA THR A 562 8.36 9.01 -3.03
C THR A 562 9.13 8.26 -1.92
N VAL A 563 9.88 8.96 -1.06
CA VAL A 563 10.62 8.33 0.05
C VAL A 563 9.66 7.59 0.98
N ARG A 564 8.59 8.26 1.42
CA ARG A 564 7.44 7.58 2.01
C ARG A 564 6.60 7.00 0.88
N ARG A 565 6.65 5.69 0.66
CA ARG A 565 5.83 5.05 -0.37
C ARG A 565 4.37 4.86 0.03
N VAL A 566 3.53 4.59 -0.95
CA VAL A 566 2.09 4.26 -0.76
C VAL A 566 1.87 3.03 0.14
N ASP A 567 2.82 2.09 0.11
CA ASP A 567 2.84 0.84 0.85
C ASP A 567 3.70 0.89 2.13
N ASN A 568 4.16 2.08 2.54
CA ASN A 568 4.89 2.29 3.80
C ASN A 568 4.01 1.90 5.00
N GLN A 569 4.48 0.95 5.81
CA GLN A 569 3.78 0.47 7.00
C GLN A 569 4.26 1.14 8.28
N ILE A 570 5.56 1.38 8.38
CA ILE A 570 6.17 1.97 9.57
C ILE A 570 7.42 2.76 9.19
N SER A 571 7.67 3.86 9.89
CA SER A 571 8.94 4.58 9.84
C SER A 571 9.57 4.59 11.23
N ILE A 572 10.87 4.30 11.32
CA ILE A 572 11.56 4.05 12.58
C ILE A 572 12.87 4.84 12.63
N ILE A 573 13.21 5.39 13.80
CA ILE A 573 14.53 5.99 14.08
C ILE A 573 15.03 5.47 15.42
N PHE A 574 16.20 4.83 15.42
CA PHE A 574 16.96 4.45 16.60
C PHE A 574 18.04 5.49 16.91
N GLN A 575 18.03 6.00 18.15
CA GLN A 575 19.09 6.83 18.72
C GLN A 575 19.53 6.24 20.07
N PRO A 576 20.18 5.05 20.05
CA PRO A 576 20.48 4.30 21.27
C PRO A 576 21.32 5.07 22.29
N GLY A 577 22.26 5.92 21.85
CA GLY A 577 23.06 6.76 22.75
C GLY A 577 22.28 7.83 23.49
N ARG A 578 21.05 8.14 23.04
CA ARG A 578 20.12 9.03 23.71
C ARG A 578 19.00 8.27 24.45
N GLY A 579 18.96 6.94 24.36
CA GLY A 579 17.85 6.13 24.86
C GLY A 579 16.53 6.35 24.11
N ASN A 580 16.59 6.91 22.89
CA ASN A 580 15.41 7.32 22.15
C ASN A 580 15.11 6.35 21.01
N LEU A 581 13.83 6.02 20.88
CA LEU A 581 13.23 5.34 19.75
C LEU A 581 12.06 6.19 19.27
N TRP A 582 12.02 6.45 17.97
CA TRP A 582 10.89 7.11 17.34
C TRP A 582 10.25 6.20 16.30
N VAL A 583 8.93 6.25 16.20
CA VAL A 583 8.12 5.39 15.33
C VAL A 583 6.84 6.10 14.89
N THR A 584 6.37 5.84 13.66
CA THR A 584 5.13 6.42 13.09
C THR A 584 4.48 5.53 12.04
#